data_AF-A0A3C1W529-F1
#
_entry.id   AF-A0A3C1W529-F1
#
_cell.length_a   1.000
_cell.length_b   1.000
_cell.length_c   1.000
_cell.angle_alpha   90.00
_cell.angle_beta   90.00
_cell.angle_gamma   90.00
#
_symmetry.space_group_name_H-M   'P 1'
#
loop_
_entity.id
_entity.type
_entity.pdbx_description
1 polymer ?
#
loop_
_entity_poly.entity_id
_entity_poly.type
_entity_poly.pdbx_seq_one_letter_code
_entity_poly.pdbx_strand_id
1 'polypeptide(L)'
;KPTLTAIGSLCLALAKDKDNKGYKASLGYLGKRLNYRDRFYPYYFEYYMSQALFHADEQVWQEWNAKNIRYLSTVQARDGSWPGNKGAAFSTSGALLSMALNYRFLPIYEK
;
A
#
# COMPACT_ATOMS: atom_id res chain seq x y z
N LYS A 1 1.26 -12.68 -7.54
CA LYS A 1 1.83 -12.42 -6.19
C LYS A 1 1.70 -10.91 -5.93
N PRO A 2 0.62 -10.46 -5.26
CA PRO A 2 0.27 -9.03 -5.17
C PRO A 2 1.38 -8.12 -4.64
N THR A 3 2.05 -8.51 -3.55
CA THR A 3 3.14 -7.74 -2.94
C THR A 3 4.29 -7.45 -3.91
N LEU A 4 4.79 -8.47 -4.62
CA LEU A 4 5.88 -8.29 -5.58
C LEU A 4 5.44 -7.45 -6.79
N THR A 5 4.17 -7.57 -7.20
CA THR A 5 3.61 -6.71 -8.26
C THR A 5 3.53 -5.26 -7.82
N ALA A 6 3.13 -4.97 -6.57
CA ALA A 6 3.13 -3.62 -6.01
C ALA A 6 4.54 -3.01 -5.98
N ILE A 7 5.54 -3.77 -5.50
CA ILE A 7 6.94 -3.34 -5.49
C ILE A 7 7.44 -3.05 -6.92
N GLY A 8 7.21 -3.96 -7.87
CA GLY A 8 7.64 -3.76 -9.26
C GLY A 8 6.96 -2.56 -9.93
N SER A 9 5.66 -2.35 -9.67
CA SER A 9 4.93 -1.18 -10.14
C SER A 9 5.51 0.11 -9.56
N LEU A 10 5.84 0.12 -8.28
CA LEU A 10 6.48 1.25 -7.62
C LEU A 10 7.84 1.57 -8.22
N CYS A 11 8.70 0.57 -8.46
CA CYS A 11 10.00 0.78 -9.07
C CYS A 11 9.89 1.49 -10.43
N LEU A 12 8.94 1.06 -11.28
CA LEU A 12 8.68 1.71 -12.56
C LEU A 12 8.15 3.14 -12.40
N ALA A 13 7.26 3.38 -11.43
CA ALA A 13 6.76 4.73 -11.13
C ALA A 13 7.89 5.67 -10.69
N LEU A 14 8.76 5.22 -9.78
CA LEU A 14 9.91 5.98 -9.29
C LEU A 14 10.95 6.24 -10.38
N ALA A 15 11.11 5.29 -11.31
CA ALA A 15 11.93 5.46 -12.51
C ALA A 15 11.29 6.38 -13.57
N LYS A 16 10.10 6.94 -13.32
CA LYS A 16 9.31 7.74 -14.25
C LYS A 16 8.89 6.98 -15.53
N ASP A 17 8.92 5.65 -15.51
CA ASP A 17 8.56 4.78 -16.64
C ASP A 17 7.12 4.24 -16.52
N LYS A 18 6.16 5.16 -16.40
CA LYS A 18 4.73 4.81 -16.23
C LYS A 18 4.04 4.40 -17.54
N ASP A 19 4.66 4.69 -18.69
CA ASP A 19 4.14 4.24 -19.98
C ASP A 19 4.45 2.78 -20.32
N ASN A 20 5.36 2.18 -19.55
CA ASN A 20 5.72 0.78 -19.65
C ASN A 20 4.50 -0.14 -19.59
N LYS A 21 4.44 -1.11 -20.51
CA LYS A 21 3.38 -2.13 -20.55
C LYS A 21 3.29 -2.90 -19.23
N GLY A 22 4.44 -3.17 -18.59
CA GLY A 22 4.53 -3.82 -17.28
C GLY A 22 3.94 -2.99 -16.15
N TYR A 23 4.10 -1.66 -16.18
CA TYR A 23 3.49 -0.76 -15.20
C TYR A 23 1.95 -0.80 -15.31
N LYS A 24 1.44 -0.59 -16.53
CA LYS A 24 -0.01 -0.60 -16.81
C LYS A 24 -0.65 -1.95 -16.47
N ALA A 25 0.01 -3.05 -16.83
CA ALA A 25 -0.45 -4.40 -16.48
C ALA A 25 -0.45 -4.64 -14.95
N SER A 26 0.58 -4.16 -14.24
CA SER A 26 0.67 -4.26 -12.79
C SER A 26 -0.46 -3.52 -12.11
N LEU A 27 -0.75 -2.27 -12.53
CA LEU A 27 -1.88 -1.50 -11.99
C LEU A 27 -3.23 -2.18 -12.28
N GLY A 28 -3.44 -2.68 -13.49
CA GLY A 28 -4.66 -3.43 -13.82
C GLY A 28 -4.83 -4.71 -12.98
N TYR A 29 -3.72 -5.38 -12.64
CA TYR A 29 -3.73 -6.55 -11.75
C TYR A 29 -4.05 -6.18 -10.30
N LEU A 30 -3.46 -5.09 -9.79
CA LEU A 30 -3.63 -4.61 -8.41
C LEU A 30 -5.01 -3.97 -8.20
N GLY A 31 -5.51 -3.20 -9.17
CA GLY A 31 -6.85 -2.58 -9.14
C GLY A 31 -7.99 -3.60 -9.07
N LYS A 32 -7.79 -4.82 -9.59
CA LYS A 32 -8.76 -5.92 -9.44
C LYS A 32 -8.71 -6.60 -8.06
N ARG A 33 -7.80 -6.18 -7.18
CA ARG A 33 -7.46 -6.84 -5.90
C ARG A 33 -7.43 -5.86 -4.73
N LEU A 34 -8.25 -4.81 -4.77
CA LEU A 34 -8.28 -3.82 -3.69
C LEU A 34 -8.70 -4.39 -2.32
N ASN A 35 -9.40 -5.53 -2.31
CA ASN A 35 -9.80 -6.24 -1.09
C ASN A 35 -8.80 -7.34 -0.67
N TYR A 36 -7.71 -7.54 -1.42
CA TYR A 36 -6.71 -8.54 -1.07
C TYR A 36 -5.97 -8.12 0.21
N ARG A 37 -5.77 -9.08 1.11
CA ARG A 37 -4.95 -8.94 2.31
C ARG A 37 -3.96 -10.10 2.36
N ASP A 38 -2.68 -9.79 2.52
CA ASP A 38 -1.65 -10.82 2.64
C ASP A 38 -1.75 -11.50 4.02
N ARG A 39 -1.72 -12.84 4.04
CA ARG A 39 -1.87 -13.63 5.28
C ARG A 39 -0.59 -13.70 6.10
N PHE A 40 0.56 -13.63 5.46
CA PHE A 40 1.87 -13.86 6.10
C PHE A 40 2.57 -12.54 6.42
N TYR A 41 2.41 -11.53 5.57
CA TYR A 41 3.04 -10.23 5.67
C TYR A 41 2.04 -9.09 5.38
N PRO A 42 0.92 -8.97 6.14
CA PRO A 42 -0.14 -8.01 5.86
C PRO A 42 0.39 -6.57 5.81
N TYR A 43 1.02 -6.08 6.87
CA TYR A 43 1.49 -4.67 6.95
C TYR A 43 2.59 -4.33 5.94
N TYR A 44 3.41 -5.32 5.56
CA TYR A 44 4.40 -5.16 4.50
C TYR A 44 3.71 -5.01 3.14
N PHE A 45 2.67 -5.82 2.88
CA PHE A 45 1.85 -5.68 1.69
C PHE A 45 1.11 -4.33 1.66
N GLU A 46 0.44 -3.94 2.74
CA GLU A 46 -0.30 -2.66 2.81
C GLU A 46 0.63 -1.48 2.53
N TYR A 47 1.85 -1.51 3.09
CA TYR A 47 2.86 -0.50 2.82
C TYR A 47 3.17 -0.35 1.33
N TYR A 48 3.55 -1.42 0.62
CA TYR A 48 3.89 -1.31 -0.81
C TYR A 48 2.67 -1.12 -1.71
N MET A 49 1.54 -1.71 -1.36
CA MET A 49 0.28 -1.50 -2.08
C MET A 49 -0.13 -0.02 -2.03
N SER A 50 0.04 0.61 -0.87
CA SER A 50 -0.27 2.04 -0.73
C SER A 50 0.55 2.90 -1.69
N GLN A 51 1.85 2.65 -1.78
CA GLN A 51 2.77 3.41 -2.63
C GLN A 51 2.52 3.16 -4.11
N ALA A 52 2.29 1.90 -4.50
CA ALA A 52 1.99 1.55 -5.89
C ALA A 52 0.70 2.23 -6.37
N LEU A 53 -0.36 2.17 -5.56
CA LEU A 53 -1.64 2.79 -5.89
C LEU A 53 -1.60 4.31 -5.77
N PHE A 54 -0.83 4.86 -4.83
CA PHE A 54 -0.65 6.30 -4.73
C PHE A 54 -0.08 6.87 -6.01
N HIS A 55 0.83 6.16 -6.71
CA HIS A 55 1.35 6.57 -8.02
C HIS A 55 0.42 6.28 -9.21
N ALA A 56 -0.63 5.49 -9.00
CA ALA A 56 -1.64 5.12 -9.98
C ALA A 56 -2.70 6.23 -10.17
N ASP A 57 -3.85 5.85 -10.74
CA ASP A 57 -5.04 6.68 -10.84
C ASP A 57 -5.59 7.07 -9.45
N GLU A 58 -6.02 8.32 -9.30
CA GLU A 58 -6.47 8.86 -8.02
C GLU A 58 -7.72 8.14 -7.49
N GLN A 59 -8.65 7.75 -8.36
CA GLN A 59 -9.88 7.06 -7.95
C GLN A 59 -9.56 5.70 -7.34
N VAL A 60 -8.64 4.95 -7.96
CA VAL A 60 -8.21 3.63 -7.48
C VAL A 60 -7.50 3.75 -6.13
N TRP A 61 -6.66 4.77 -5.97
CA TRP A 61 -6.01 5.09 -4.70
C TRP A 61 -7.03 5.40 -3.61
N GLN A 62 -7.97 6.31 -3.86
CA GLN A 62 -8.97 6.72 -2.87
C GLN A 62 -9.85 5.55 -2.43
N GLU A 63 -10.29 4.70 -3.37
CA GLU A 63 -11.08 3.51 -3.05
C GLU A 63 -10.31 2.54 -2.15
N TRP A 64 -9.06 2.25 -2.48
CA TRP A 64 -8.24 1.35 -1.67
C TRP A 64 -7.92 1.95 -0.30
N ASN A 65 -7.57 3.23 -0.24
CA ASN A 65 -7.20 3.91 0.99
C ASN A 65 -8.37 3.95 1.98
N ALA A 66 -9.60 4.20 1.51
CA ALA A 66 -10.79 4.12 2.35
C ALA A 66 -10.99 2.73 2.97
N LYS A 67 -10.69 1.66 2.22
CA LYS A 67 -10.73 0.28 2.71
C LYS A 67 -9.59 -0.02 3.69
N ASN A 68 -8.40 0.51 3.43
CA ASN A 68 -7.24 0.35 4.32
C ASN A 68 -7.49 1.04 5.67
N ILE A 69 -7.93 2.30 5.67
CA ILE A 69 -8.27 3.04 6.90
C ILE A 69 -9.33 2.28 7.70
N ARG A 70 -10.43 1.87 7.06
CA ARG A 70 -11.49 1.09 7.75
C ARG A 70 -10.95 -0.19 8.39
N TYR A 71 -10.13 -0.94 7.65
CA TYR A 71 -9.49 -2.15 8.16
C TYR A 71 -8.60 -1.83 9.36
N LEU A 72 -7.65 -0.90 9.22
CA LEU A 72 -6.69 -0.55 10.26
C LEU A 72 -7.37 -0.02 11.52
N SER A 73 -8.41 0.81 11.40
CA SER A 73 -9.20 1.29 12.54
C SER A 73 -9.91 0.15 13.29
N THR A 74 -10.25 -0.95 12.60
CA THR A 74 -10.93 -2.09 13.23
C THR A 74 -9.96 -2.98 14.01
N VAL A 75 -8.71 -3.10 13.53
CA VAL A 75 -7.71 -4.01 14.11
C VAL A 75 -6.68 -3.32 15.00
N GLN A 76 -6.73 -1.99 15.13
CA GLN A 76 -5.85 -1.24 16.02
C GLN A 76 -6.15 -1.61 17.48
N ALA A 77 -5.10 -1.91 18.25
CA ALA A 77 -5.21 -2.18 19.67
C ALA A 77 -5.45 -0.88 20.46
N ARG A 78 -5.90 -1.00 21.71
CA ARG A 78 -6.22 0.15 22.58
C ARG A 78 -5.02 1.04 22.88
N ASP A 79 -3.81 0.49 22.84
CA ASP A 79 -2.55 1.22 23.02
C ASP A 79 -2.06 1.91 21.73
N GLY A 80 -2.85 1.82 20.65
CA GLY A 80 -2.54 2.41 19.34
C GLY A 80 -1.68 1.51 18.44
N SER A 81 -1.21 0.36 18.93
CA SER A 81 -0.39 -0.55 18.14
C SER A 81 -1.23 -1.39 17.17
N TRP A 82 -0.56 -1.92 16.14
CA TRP A 82 -1.13 -2.98 15.29
C TRP A 82 -0.44 -4.31 15.58
N PRO A 83 -1.18 -5.34 16.03
CA PRO A 83 -0.60 -6.64 16.30
C PRO A 83 -0.30 -7.38 14.98
N GLY A 84 0.79 -8.16 14.97
CA GLY A 84 1.14 -8.98 13.81
C GLY A 84 2.28 -9.96 14.09
N ASN A 85 2.38 -10.97 13.23
CA ASN A 85 3.30 -12.11 13.39
C ASN A 85 4.79 -11.75 13.33
N LYS A 86 5.12 -10.49 13.05
CA LYS A 86 6.49 -9.94 12.98
C LYS A 86 6.79 -8.96 14.10
N GLY A 87 5.97 -8.96 15.15
CA GLY A 87 6.07 -8.05 16.28
C GLY A 87 5.28 -6.76 16.08
N ALA A 88 4.89 -6.14 17.19
CA ALA A 88 4.10 -4.93 17.21
C ALA A 88 4.84 -3.74 16.58
N ALA A 89 6.15 -3.62 16.76
CA ALA A 89 6.95 -2.53 16.20
C ALA A 89 6.88 -2.50 14.67
N PHE A 90 7.21 -3.63 14.02
CA PHE A 90 7.17 -3.73 12.55
C PHE A 90 5.75 -3.52 12.00
N SER A 91 4.77 -4.15 12.63
CA SER A 91 3.37 -4.11 12.20
C SER A 91 2.78 -2.70 12.31
N THR A 92 3.04 -2.03 13.43
CA THR A 92 2.64 -0.63 13.66
C THR A 92 3.30 0.31 12.66
N SER A 93 4.61 0.17 12.44
CA SER A 93 5.32 0.98 11.44
C SER A 93 4.75 0.79 10.04
N GLY A 94 4.51 -0.46 9.61
CA GLY A 94 3.92 -0.74 8.30
C GLY A 94 2.50 -0.18 8.14
N ALA A 95 1.66 -0.30 9.17
CA ALA A 95 0.32 0.31 9.20
C ALA A 95 0.40 1.83 9.06
N LEU A 96 1.23 2.49 9.87
CA LEU A 96 1.42 3.94 9.83
C LEU A 96 1.95 4.41 8.48
N LEU A 97 2.97 3.74 7.93
CA LEU A 97 3.53 4.08 6.62
C LEU A 97 2.50 3.92 5.49
N SER A 98 1.61 2.93 5.57
CA SER A 98 0.54 2.76 4.58
C SER A 98 -0.48 3.91 4.59
N MET A 99 -0.59 4.65 5.70
CA MET A 99 -1.46 5.83 5.85
C MET A 99 -0.70 7.15 5.69
N ALA A 100 0.63 7.17 5.80
CA ALA A 100 1.44 8.39 5.77
C ALA A 100 1.30 9.19 4.46
N LEU A 101 0.99 8.50 3.34
CA LEU A 101 0.74 9.12 2.03
C LEU A 101 -0.48 10.05 2.04
N ASN A 102 -1.44 9.82 2.94
CA ASN A 102 -2.61 10.69 3.11
C ASN A 102 -2.24 12.11 3.55
N TYR A 103 -1.10 12.24 4.21
CA TYR A 103 -0.61 13.50 4.76
C TYR A 103 0.60 14.05 3.99
N ARG A 104 0.97 13.41 2.87
CA ARG A 104 2.16 13.76 2.06
C ARG A 104 3.47 13.73 2.86
N PHE A 105 3.57 12.87 3.86
CA PHE A 105 4.74 12.76 4.74
C PHE A 105 5.90 11.94 4.17
N LEU A 106 5.79 11.45 2.93
CA LEU A 106 6.83 10.66 2.27
C LEU A 106 7.27 11.37 0.96
N PRO A 107 8.24 12.31 1.03
CA PRO A 107 8.61 13.19 -0.08
C PRO A 107 9.07 12.44 -1.34
N ILE A 108 9.66 11.25 -1.18
CA ILE A 108 10.11 10.41 -2.30
C ILE A 108 8.96 9.96 -3.22
N TYR A 109 7.71 10.01 -2.74
CA TYR A 109 6.53 9.59 -3.50
C TYR A 109 5.72 10.77 -4.03
N GLU A 110 6.25 12.00 -3.97
CA GLU A 110 5.60 13.16 -4.60
C GLU A 110 5.31 12.91 -6.10
N LYS A 111 4.15 13.37 -6.54
CA LYS A 111 3.64 13.26 -7.92
C LYS A 111 3.85 14.57 -8.67
#